data_AF-A0A524R1W0-F1
#
_entry.id   AF-A0A524R1W0-F1
#
_cell.length_a   1.000
_cell.length_b   1.000
_cell.length_c   1.000
_cell.angle_alpha   90.00
_cell.angle_beta   90.00
_cell.angle_gamma   90.00
#
_symmetry.space_group_name_H-M   'P 1'
#
loop_
_entity.id
_entity.type
_entity.pdbx_description
1 polymer ?
#
loop_
_entity_poly.entity_id
_entity_poly.type
_entity_poly.pdbx_seq_one_letter_code
_entity_poly.pdbx_strand_id
1 'polypeptide(L)'
;MRLRKAVRDFLKVWNHDWHYQRGLRVMGKLMDHMEGRGTPTAIQLDGLYRVIRWEGNCGTEAKLSVLRRDFPARVLRDLGRDIKSGCGSFGGGLGSIEHVLRGSERRRRFWRLLTSVRHADTPVRADAKVKEYLGQPVPGLGIAIVSSFLWAMQPTWYPVVNDGSREGLTEALGGFRPFQDSPRLP
;
A
#
# COMPACT_ATOMS: atom_id res chain seq x y z
N MET A 1 6.90 -30.02 -2.53
CA MET A 1 5.45 -29.86 -2.23
C MET A 1 5.11 -29.00 -0.99
N ARG A 2 6.04 -28.74 -0.05
CA ARG A 2 5.76 -28.00 1.21
C ARG A 2 5.67 -26.47 1.09
N LEU A 3 6.44 -25.86 0.18
CA LEU A 3 6.44 -24.39 0.00
C LEU A 3 5.14 -23.86 -0.58
N ARG A 4 4.58 -24.51 -1.62
CA ARG A 4 3.29 -24.11 -2.23
C ARG A 4 2.12 -24.15 -1.24
N LYS A 5 2.13 -25.10 -0.30
CA LYS A 5 1.12 -25.17 0.77
C LYS A 5 1.34 -24.06 1.80
N ALA A 6 2.58 -23.85 2.25
CA ALA A 6 2.91 -22.77 3.18
C ALA A 6 2.58 -21.38 2.62
N VAL A 7 2.85 -21.11 1.34
CA VAL A 7 2.50 -19.83 0.71
C VAL A 7 1.00 -19.72 0.49
N ARG A 8 0.30 -20.80 0.14
CA ARG A 8 -1.18 -20.80 0.03
C ARG A 8 -1.86 -20.57 1.39
N ASP A 9 -1.36 -21.21 2.44
CA ASP A 9 -1.88 -21.07 3.80
C ASP A 9 -1.55 -19.66 4.35
N PHE A 10 -0.36 -19.15 4.07
CA PHE A 10 0.00 -17.75 4.30
C PHE A 10 -0.94 -16.79 3.58
N LEU A 11 -1.23 -17.00 2.29
CA LEU A 11 -2.16 -16.16 1.52
C LEU A 11 -3.61 -16.30 1.98
N LYS A 12 -4.04 -17.48 2.42
CA LYS A 12 -5.37 -17.70 3.02
C LYS A 12 -5.50 -16.95 4.34
N VAL A 13 -4.50 -17.01 5.21
CA VAL A 13 -4.50 -16.21 6.44
C VAL A 13 -4.43 -14.73 6.09
N TRP A 14 -3.60 -14.34 5.14
CA TRP A 14 -3.34 -12.94 4.79
C TRP A 14 -4.50 -12.21 4.11
N ASN A 15 -5.22 -12.85 3.19
CA ASN A 15 -6.40 -12.25 2.54
C ASN A 15 -7.66 -12.27 3.41
N HIS A 16 -7.76 -13.23 4.33
CA HIS A 16 -8.91 -13.38 5.23
C HIS A 16 -8.68 -12.83 6.64
N ASP A 17 -7.48 -12.31 6.94
CA ASP A 17 -7.26 -11.68 8.24
C ASP A 17 -8.12 -10.42 8.35
N TRP A 18 -9.06 -10.44 9.28
CA TRP A 18 -9.95 -9.34 9.57
C TRP A 18 -9.20 -8.05 9.90
N HIS A 19 -7.98 -8.18 10.44
CA HIS A 19 -7.07 -7.08 10.69
C HIS A 19 -6.59 -6.42 9.38
N TYR A 20 -6.25 -7.21 8.37
CA TYR A 20 -5.80 -6.73 7.07
C TYR A 20 -6.93 -5.97 6.34
N GLN A 21 -8.13 -6.54 6.30
CA GLN A 21 -9.32 -5.91 5.70
C GLN A 21 -9.68 -4.56 6.37
N ARG A 22 -9.41 -4.41 7.68
CA ARG A 22 -9.55 -3.11 8.37
C ARG A 22 -8.54 -2.09 7.90
N GLY A 23 -7.28 -2.48 7.70
CA GLY A 23 -6.24 -1.61 7.14
C GLY A 23 -6.63 -1.03 5.78
N LEU A 24 -7.22 -1.86 4.90
CA LEU A 24 -7.72 -1.42 3.59
C LEU A 24 -8.85 -0.41 3.71
N ARG A 25 -9.83 -0.68 4.58
CA ARG A 25 -10.95 0.25 4.83
C ARG A 25 -10.47 1.59 5.37
N VAL A 26 -9.52 1.58 6.31
CA VAL A 26 -8.92 2.80 6.86
C VAL A 26 -8.18 3.57 5.77
N MET A 27 -7.36 2.89 4.96
CA MET A 27 -6.67 3.48 3.82
C MET A 27 -7.66 4.14 2.85
N GLY A 28 -8.71 3.43 2.44
CA GLY A 28 -9.73 3.93 1.52
C GLY A 28 -10.42 5.20 2.04
N LYS A 29 -10.88 5.19 3.30
CA LYS A 29 -11.50 6.35 3.97
C LYS A 29 -10.55 7.54 4.07
N LEU A 30 -9.27 7.31 4.37
CA LEU A 30 -8.26 8.38 4.42
C LEU A 30 -8.00 8.96 3.03
N MET A 31 -7.92 8.12 2.00
CA MET A 31 -7.80 8.58 0.62
C MET A 31 -9.02 9.39 0.19
N ASP A 32 -10.24 8.93 0.48
CA ASP A 32 -11.49 9.68 0.19
C ASP A 32 -11.49 11.05 0.86
N HIS A 33 -10.97 11.13 2.09
CA HIS A 33 -10.86 12.40 2.78
C HIS A 33 -9.91 13.37 2.08
N MET A 34 -8.81 12.89 1.51
CA MET A 34 -7.79 13.71 0.88
C MET A 34 -8.08 14.03 -0.58
N GLU A 35 -8.87 13.20 -1.23
CA GLU A 35 -9.20 13.36 -2.64
C GLU A 35 -9.99 14.64 -2.89
N GLY A 36 -9.70 15.32 -4.02
CA GLY A 36 -10.30 16.61 -4.34
C GLY A 36 -9.79 17.81 -3.52
N ARG A 37 -8.89 17.61 -2.55
CA ARG A 37 -8.33 18.69 -1.70
C ARG A 37 -6.93 19.16 -2.10
N GLY A 38 -6.46 18.76 -3.27
CA GLY A 38 -5.12 19.04 -3.76
C GLY A 38 -4.12 17.94 -3.43
N THR A 39 -2.83 18.28 -3.40
CA THR A 39 -1.75 17.32 -3.09
C THR A 39 -1.58 17.19 -1.59
N PRO A 40 -1.66 15.97 -1.01
CA PRO A 40 -1.45 15.77 0.41
C PRO A 40 -0.06 16.20 0.89
N THR A 41 0.05 16.52 2.16
CA THR A 41 1.33 16.77 2.83
C THR A 41 2.17 15.49 2.91
N ALA A 42 3.47 15.63 3.21
CA ALA A 42 4.34 14.47 3.41
C ALA A 42 3.87 13.61 4.60
N ILE A 43 3.32 14.30 5.61
CA ILE A 43 2.78 13.73 6.84
C ILE A 43 1.53 12.90 6.56
N GLN A 44 0.61 13.44 5.75
CA GLN A 44 -0.60 12.74 5.32
C GLN A 44 -0.28 11.45 4.56
N LEU A 45 0.69 11.51 3.63
CA LEU A 45 1.14 10.35 2.87
C LEU A 45 1.86 9.32 3.76
N ASP A 46 2.64 9.79 4.75
CA ASP A 46 3.26 8.93 5.77
C ASP A 46 2.20 8.25 6.66
N GLY A 47 1.11 8.95 6.98
CA GLY A 47 -0.05 8.41 7.67
C GLY A 47 -0.70 7.25 6.91
N LEU A 48 -0.95 7.43 5.61
CA LEU A 48 -1.43 6.34 4.73
C LEU A 48 -0.49 5.14 4.73
N TYR A 49 0.82 5.40 4.61
CA TYR A 49 1.81 4.34 4.62
C TYR A 49 1.81 3.57 5.94
N ARG A 50 1.77 4.26 7.08
CA ARG A 50 1.81 3.60 8.40
C ARG A 50 0.56 2.78 8.70
N VAL A 51 -0.63 3.22 8.27
CA VAL A 51 -1.86 2.45 8.54
C VAL A 51 -1.86 1.09 7.84
N ILE A 52 -1.23 1.00 6.67
CA ILE A 52 -1.10 -0.25 5.92
C ILE A 52 0.09 -1.11 6.38
N ARG A 53 0.93 -0.68 7.33
CA ARG A 53 2.03 -1.51 7.84
C ARG A 53 1.58 -2.46 8.93
N TRP A 54 2.04 -3.70 8.89
CA TRP A 54 1.84 -4.67 9.96
C TRP A 54 2.37 -4.17 11.32
N GLU A 55 1.74 -4.61 12.41
CA GLU A 55 1.98 -4.08 13.76
C GLU A 55 3.40 -4.32 14.27
N GLY A 56 4.02 -5.47 13.99
CA GLY A 56 5.40 -5.71 14.39
C GLY A 56 6.42 -4.79 13.69
N ASN A 57 5.99 -4.03 12.68
CA ASN A 57 6.77 -3.00 12.01
C ASN A 57 6.35 -1.56 12.36
N CYS A 58 5.13 -1.36 12.88
CA CYS A 58 4.59 -0.07 13.30
C CYS A 58 3.44 -0.26 14.30
N GLY A 59 3.72 0.00 15.57
CA GLY A 59 2.73 -0.13 16.65
C GLY A 59 1.53 0.81 16.49
N THR A 60 0.40 0.45 17.11
CA THR A 60 -0.86 1.20 17.02
C THR A 60 -0.72 2.68 17.39
N GLU A 61 0.00 3.02 18.47
CA GLU A 61 0.20 4.43 18.86
C GLU A 61 1.05 5.22 17.84
N ALA A 62 2.04 4.58 17.20
CA ALA A 62 2.84 5.24 16.16
C ALA A 62 2.02 5.52 14.89
N LYS A 63 0.98 4.73 14.60
CA LYS A 63 0.01 5.01 13.54
C LYS A 63 -0.88 6.18 13.95
N LEU A 64 -1.46 6.11 15.16
CA LEU A 64 -2.38 7.12 15.66
C LEU A 64 -1.72 8.49 15.83
N SER A 65 -0.46 8.56 16.25
CA SER A 65 0.25 9.84 16.43
C SER A 65 0.37 10.63 15.12
N VAL A 66 0.72 9.97 14.02
CA VAL A 66 0.83 10.63 12.70
C VAL A 66 -0.55 11.03 12.18
N LEU A 67 -1.57 10.20 12.37
CA LEU A 67 -2.93 10.52 11.94
C LEU A 67 -3.54 11.67 12.75
N ARG A 68 -3.32 11.73 14.06
CA ARG A 68 -3.74 12.82 14.96
C ARG A 68 -3.14 14.17 14.57
N ARG A 69 -1.96 14.17 13.93
CA ARG A 69 -1.27 15.40 13.50
C ARG A 69 -1.98 16.11 12.34
N ASP A 70 -2.53 15.36 11.37
CA ASP A 70 -2.93 15.92 10.07
C ASP A 70 -4.35 15.54 9.60
N PHE A 71 -5.06 14.70 10.34
CA PHE A 71 -6.46 14.36 10.05
C PHE A 71 -7.40 14.90 11.13
N PRO A 72 -8.56 15.48 10.76
CA PRO A 72 -9.53 16.00 11.72
C PRO A 72 -10.02 14.93 12.70
N ALA A 73 -10.28 15.32 13.96
CA ALA A 73 -10.78 14.40 14.99
C ALA A 73 -12.06 13.65 14.59
N ARG A 74 -12.92 14.23 13.73
CA ARG A 74 -14.08 13.53 13.15
C ARG A 74 -13.67 12.31 12.32
N VAL A 75 -12.68 12.47 11.44
CA VAL A 75 -12.14 11.40 10.59
C VAL A 75 -11.52 10.32 11.49
N LEU A 76 -10.80 10.73 12.52
CA LEU A 76 -10.17 9.80 13.47
C LEU A 76 -11.17 9.04 14.34
N ARG A 77 -12.31 9.63 14.72
CA ARG A 77 -13.37 8.91 15.44
C ARG A 77 -13.98 7.81 14.58
N ASP A 78 -14.19 8.09 13.30
CA ASP A 78 -14.74 7.13 12.33
C ASP A 78 -13.74 6.01 11.98
N LEU A 79 -12.44 6.25 12.23
CA LEU A 79 -11.34 5.32 11.98
C LEU A 79 -10.83 4.60 13.22
N GLY A 80 -10.98 5.17 14.43
CA GLY A 80 -10.37 4.68 15.66
C GLY A 80 -10.86 3.30 16.10
N ARG A 81 -12.05 2.88 15.63
CA ARG A 81 -12.56 1.51 15.81
C ARG A 81 -11.89 0.50 14.87
N ASP A 82 -11.40 0.96 13.73
CA ASP A 82 -10.79 0.16 12.67
C ASP A 82 -9.25 0.12 12.79
N ILE A 83 -8.62 1.16 13.33
CA ILE A 83 -7.20 1.20 13.68
C ILE A 83 -7.00 0.51 15.04
N LYS A 84 -7.18 -0.83 15.05
CA LYS A 84 -6.81 -1.69 16.19
C LYS A 84 -5.48 -2.37 15.94
N SER A 85 -4.90 -2.95 16.99
CA SER A 85 -3.74 -3.85 16.91
C SER A 85 -3.94 -4.86 15.78
N GLY A 86 -2.86 -5.16 15.05
CA GLY A 86 -2.82 -6.16 13.99
C GLY A 86 -3.07 -5.71 12.55
N CYS A 87 -3.58 -4.51 12.26
CA CYS A 87 -3.94 -4.15 10.88
C CYS A 87 -2.71 -3.85 9.99
N GLY A 88 -2.59 -4.43 8.78
CA GLY A 88 -1.62 -4.01 7.76
C GLY A 88 -1.05 -5.15 6.89
N SER A 89 -0.49 -4.81 5.72
CA SER A 89 0.33 -5.71 4.90
C SER A 89 1.68 -5.95 5.56
N PHE A 90 2.18 -7.19 5.54
CA PHE A 90 3.58 -7.42 5.87
C PHE A 90 4.47 -7.14 4.66
N GLY A 91 5.63 -6.56 4.94
CA GLY A 91 6.62 -6.20 3.94
C GLY A 91 7.78 -5.46 4.61
N GLY A 92 8.99 -5.66 4.08
CA GLY A 92 10.14 -4.82 4.42
C GLY A 92 9.99 -3.41 3.83
N GLY A 93 10.61 -2.42 4.46
CA GLY A 93 10.54 -1.03 4.00
C GLY A 93 10.92 -0.03 5.09
N LEU A 94 10.97 1.26 4.73
CA LEU A 94 11.31 2.33 5.66
C LEU A 94 10.29 2.40 6.81
N GLY A 95 10.73 2.86 7.99
CA GLY A 95 9.83 3.15 9.12
C GLY A 95 8.88 4.32 8.86
N SER A 96 9.29 5.21 7.94
CA SER A 96 8.58 6.42 7.52
C SER A 96 9.01 6.81 6.11
N ILE A 97 8.11 7.45 5.37
CA ILE A 97 8.38 8.04 4.05
C ILE A 97 8.32 9.57 4.04
N GLU A 98 8.03 10.20 5.19
CA GLU A 98 7.89 11.66 5.30
C GLU A 98 9.11 12.41 4.74
N HIS A 99 10.31 11.95 5.11
CA HIS A 99 11.57 12.56 4.65
C HIS A 99 11.80 12.41 3.14
N VAL A 100 11.37 11.29 2.55
CA VAL A 100 11.46 11.02 1.11
C VAL A 100 10.55 11.97 0.32
N LEU A 101 9.39 12.30 0.90
CA LEU A 101 8.31 13.08 0.32
C LEU A 101 8.31 14.56 0.74
N ARG A 102 9.43 15.12 1.22
CA ARG A 102 9.53 16.55 1.60
C ARG A 102 9.30 17.53 0.45
N GLY A 103 9.65 17.15 -0.78
CA GLY A 103 9.47 18.00 -1.97
C GLY A 103 8.04 17.97 -2.52
N SER A 104 7.48 19.14 -2.86
CA SER A 104 6.11 19.26 -3.42
C SER A 104 5.92 18.48 -4.71
N GLU A 105 6.92 18.45 -5.59
CA GLU A 105 6.87 17.67 -6.83
C GLU A 105 6.88 16.16 -6.59
N ARG A 106 7.71 15.68 -5.66
CA ARG A 106 7.73 14.26 -5.28
C ARG A 106 6.39 13.80 -4.73
N ARG A 107 5.75 14.63 -3.88
CA ARG A 107 4.39 14.37 -3.39
C ARG A 107 3.36 14.36 -4.50
N ARG A 108 3.41 15.34 -5.42
CA ARG A 108 2.50 15.39 -6.57
C ARG A 108 2.60 14.13 -7.42
N ARG A 109 3.81 13.69 -7.74
CA ARG A 109 4.05 12.47 -8.53
C ARG A 109 3.55 11.22 -7.81
N PHE A 110 3.90 11.05 -6.54
CA PHE A 110 3.45 9.90 -5.76
C PHE A 110 1.93 9.90 -5.57
N TRP A 111 1.32 11.04 -5.23
CA TRP A 111 -0.12 11.16 -5.10
C TRP A 111 -0.86 10.88 -6.41
N ARG A 112 -0.35 11.39 -7.53
CA ARG A 112 -0.91 11.12 -8.87
C ARG A 112 -0.88 9.63 -9.20
N LEU A 113 0.20 8.91 -8.87
CA LEU A 113 0.23 7.46 -9.02
C LEU A 113 -0.92 6.82 -8.21
N LEU A 114 -1.01 7.13 -6.91
CA LEU A 114 -1.99 6.51 -6.03
C LEU A 114 -3.43 6.74 -6.51
N THR A 115 -3.78 7.98 -6.86
CA THR A 115 -5.12 8.29 -7.36
C THR A 115 -5.38 7.70 -8.74
N SER A 116 -4.40 7.70 -9.64
CA SER A 116 -4.57 7.13 -10.99
C SER A 116 -4.80 5.63 -10.96
N VAL A 117 -4.12 4.91 -10.05
CA VAL A 117 -4.33 3.47 -9.85
C VAL A 117 -5.68 3.20 -9.17
N ARG A 118 -6.05 4.01 -8.18
CA ARG A 118 -7.35 3.91 -7.50
C ARG A 118 -8.52 4.00 -8.48
N HIS A 119 -8.42 4.89 -9.46
CA HIS A 119 -9.45 5.15 -10.48
C HIS A 119 -9.33 4.33 -11.75
N ALA A 120 -8.32 3.47 -11.86
CA ALA A 120 -8.26 2.53 -12.97
C ALA A 120 -9.44 1.56 -12.84
N ASP A 121 -10.15 1.34 -13.93
CA ASP A 121 -11.30 0.43 -14.04
C ASP A 121 -10.89 -1.01 -14.39
N THR A 122 -9.65 -1.21 -14.82
CA THR A 122 -9.11 -2.52 -15.19
C THR A 122 -7.69 -2.72 -14.66
N PRO A 123 -7.27 -3.97 -14.38
CA PRO A 123 -5.90 -4.28 -13.99
C PRO A 123 -4.85 -3.80 -15.00
N VAL A 124 -5.15 -3.89 -16.30
CA VAL A 124 -4.26 -3.48 -17.40
C VAL A 124 -3.99 -1.97 -17.35
N ARG A 125 -5.03 -1.16 -17.12
CA ARG A 125 -4.87 0.30 -16.99
C ARG A 125 -4.12 0.68 -15.72
N ALA A 126 -4.38 -0.02 -14.60
CA ALA A 126 -3.63 0.18 -13.37
C ALA A 126 -2.12 -0.11 -13.56
N ASP A 127 -1.77 -1.23 -14.20
CA ASP A 127 -0.38 -1.60 -14.50
C ASP A 127 0.30 -0.56 -15.42
N ALA A 128 -0.41 -0.03 -16.42
CA ALA A 128 0.12 1.05 -17.26
C ALA A 128 0.49 2.31 -16.44
N LYS A 129 -0.29 2.66 -15.42
CA LYS A 129 0.02 3.79 -14.51
C LYS A 129 1.24 3.50 -13.62
N VAL A 130 1.41 2.26 -13.20
CA VAL A 130 2.61 1.84 -12.47
C VAL A 130 3.84 1.93 -13.36
N LYS A 131 3.79 1.42 -14.60
CA LYS A 131 4.88 1.51 -15.59
C LYS A 131 5.27 2.96 -15.90
N GLU A 132 4.30 3.84 -16.09
CA GLU A 132 4.53 5.28 -16.26
C GLU A 132 5.32 5.87 -15.08
N TYR A 133 4.94 5.51 -13.85
CA TYR A 133 5.67 5.93 -12.66
C TYR A 133 7.06 5.29 -12.54
N LEU A 134 7.25 4.04 -12.96
CA LEU A 134 8.56 3.38 -12.92
C LEU A 134 9.57 3.98 -13.90
N GLY A 135 9.11 4.55 -15.02
CA GLY A 135 9.97 5.30 -15.95
C GLY A 135 10.58 6.56 -15.32
N GLN A 136 9.91 7.11 -14.30
CA GLN A 136 10.43 8.21 -13.49
C GLN A 136 9.99 7.98 -12.03
N PRO A 137 10.74 7.22 -11.22
CA PRO A 137 10.36 6.96 -9.83
C PRO A 137 10.76 8.13 -8.94
N VAL A 138 10.12 8.25 -7.77
CA VAL A 138 10.57 9.18 -6.72
C VAL A 138 11.80 8.57 -6.02
N PRO A 139 12.96 9.23 -6.00
CA PRO A 139 14.15 8.72 -5.34
C PRO A 139 13.91 8.45 -3.85
N GLY A 140 14.34 7.28 -3.37
CA GLY A 140 14.16 6.83 -1.98
C GLY A 140 12.81 6.15 -1.69
N LEU A 141 11.85 6.19 -2.63
CA LEU A 141 10.66 5.33 -2.55
C LEU A 141 10.96 3.99 -3.23
N GLY A 142 11.21 2.97 -2.40
CA GLY A 142 11.46 1.61 -2.87
C GLY A 142 10.19 0.90 -3.38
N ILE A 143 10.40 -0.10 -4.24
CA ILE A 143 9.33 -0.86 -4.88
C ILE A 143 8.42 -1.59 -3.87
N ALA A 144 8.98 -2.03 -2.74
CA ALA A 144 8.24 -2.66 -1.65
C ALA A 144 7.22 -1.68 -1.01
N ILE A 145 7.59 -0.40 -0.88
CA ILE A 145 6.70 0.64 -0.34
C ILE A 145 5.55 0.88 -1.32
N VAL A 146 5.87 1.14 -2.59
CA VAL A 146 4.87 1.38 -3.63
C VAL A 146 3.90 0.19 -3.73
N SER A 147 4.44 -1.02 -3.76
CA SER A 147 3.66 -2.26 -3.79
C SER A 147 2.70 -2.41 -2.62
N SER A 148 3.08 -1.95 -1.42
CA SER A 148 2.20 -1.98 -0.24
C SER A 148 0.97 -1.11 -0.45
N PHE A 149 1.13 0.08 -1.04
CA PHE A 149 0.02 0.96 -1.39
C PHE A 149 -0.87 0.36 -2.48
N LEU A 150 -0.27 -0.17 -3.56
CA LEU A 150 -1.01 -0.77 -4.67
C LEU A 150 -1.84 -1.98 -4.21
N TRP A 151 -1.22 -2.86 -3.41
CA TRP A 151 -1.90 -3.96 -2.74
C TRP A 151 -3.05 -3.45 -1.87
N ALA A 152 -2.85 -2.35 -1.15
CA ALA A 152 -3.88 -1.79 -0.28
C ALA A 152 -5.08 -1.19 -1.03
N MET A 153 -4.87 -0.68 -2.25
CA MET A 153 -5.93 -0.09 -3.07
C MET A 153 -6.65 -1.12 -3.93
N GLN A 154 -5.92 -2.11 -4.46
CA GLN A 154 -6.42 -3.09 -5.44
C GLN A 154 -5.96 -4.52 -5.07
N PRO A 155 -6.40 -5.06 -3.91
CA PRO A 155 -5.92 -6.35 -3.40
C PRO A 155 -6.26 -7.52 -4.33
N THR A 156 -7.39 -7.45 -5.04
CA THR A 156 -7.83 -8.48 -6.00
C THR A 156 -7.07 -8.45 -7.32
N TRP A 157 -6.42 -7.33 -7.64
CA TRP A 157 -5.68 -7.17 -8.90
C TRP A 157 -4.19 -7.36 -8.71
N TYR A 158 -3.71 -7.64 -7.51
CA TYR A 158 -2.29 -7.85 -7.26
C TYR A 158 -2.00 -9.35 -7.10
N PRO A 159 -0.88 -9.88 -7.61
CA PRO A 159 0.26 -9.20 -8.25
C PRO A 159 0.08 -8.80 -9.73
N VAL A 160 -1.12 -8.93 -10.30
CA VAL A 160 -1.42 -8.65 -11.73
C VAL A 160 -1.16 -7.19 -12.12
N VAL A 161 -1.35 -6.23 -11.21
CA VAL A 161 -1.02 -4.78 -11.39
C VAL A 161 0.50 -4.55 -11.49
N ASN A 162 1.31 -5.60 -11.56
CA ASN A 162 2.73 -5.47 -11.31
C ASN A 162 3.65 -6.52 -11.96
N ASP A 163 3.47 -6.84 -13.25
CA ASP A 163 4.51 -7.59 -13.97
C ASP A 163 5.88 -6.86 -13.88
N GLY A 164 5.90 -5.52 -13.82
CA GLY A 164 7.11 -4.72 -13.62
C GLY A 164 7.75 -4.82 -12.22
N SER A 165 6.98 -4.87 -11.12
CA SER A 165 7.59 -5.15 -9.81
C SER A 165 7.85 -6.61 -9.58
N ARG A 166 7.20 -7.52 -10.30
CA ARG A 166 7.58 -8.92 -10.37
C ARG A 166 8.98 -9.03 -10.98
N GLU A 167 9.26 -8.37 -12.10
CA GLU A 167 10.61 -8.30 -12.68
C GLU A 167 11.61 -7.61 -11.72
N GLY A 168 11.28 -6.45 -11.17
CA GLY A 168 12.15 -5.74 -10.20
C GLY A 168 12.40 -6.51 -8.89
N LEU A 169 11.41 -7.26 -8.38
CA LEU A 169 11.59 -8.19 -7.24
C LEU A 169 12.39 -9.43 -7.66
N THR A 170 12.20 -9.93 -8.88
CA THR A 170 12.98 -11.05 -9.42
C THR A 170 14.45 -10.67 -9.54
N GLU A 171 14.74 -9.46 -10.01
CA GLU A 171 16.07 -8.89 -10.15
C GLU A 171 16.71 -8.61 -8.78
N ALA A 172 15.99 -7.92 -7.88
CA ALA A 172 16.51 -7.58 -6.54
C ALA A 172 16.66 -8.77 -5.58
N LEU A 173 15.86 -9.84 -5.77
CA LEU A 173 15.87 -11.04 -4.92
C LEU A 173 16.46 -12.28 -5.61
N GLY A 174 17.08 -12.13 -6.78
CA GLY A 174 17.77 -13.22 -7.48
C GLY A 174 16.86 -14.41 -7.84
N GLY A 175 15.71 -14.16 -8.46
CA GLY A 175 14.84 -15.22 -9.01
C GLY A 175 13.48 -15.40 -8.34
N PHE A 176 12.93 -14.37 -7.69
CA PHE A 176 11.58 -14.43 -7.11
C PHE A 176 10.49 -14.68 -8.18
N ARG A 177 9.95 -15.89 -8.29
CA ARG A 177 8.83 -16.21 -9.21
C ARG A 177 7.48 -16.16 -8.47
N PRO A 178 6.62 -15.16 -8.67
CA PRO A 178 5.26 -15.23 -8.17
C PRO A 178 4.39 -16.13 -9.08
N PHE A 179 3.60 -16.98 -8.45
CA PHE A 179 2.45 -17.73 -8.98
C PHE A 179 2.21 -17.73 -10.50
N GLN A 180 2.61 -18.81 -11.17
CA GLN A 180 1.98 -19.24 -12.43
C GLN A 180 0.66 -20.01 -12.17
N ASP A 181 0.36 -20.35 -10.91
CA ASP A 181 -0.71 -21.28 -10.54
C ASP A 181 -1.71 -20.71 -9.51
N SER A 182 -1.91 -19.39 -9.45
CA SER A 182 -3.00 -18.87 -8.61
C SER A 182 -4.33 -19.22 -9.27
N PRO A 183 -5.24 -19.94 -8.58
CA PRO A 183 -6.57 -20.20 -9.12
C PRO A 183 -7.23 -18.86 -9.39
N ARG A 184 -7.82 -18.71 -10.59
CA ARG A 184 -8.73 -17.62 -10.88
C ARG A 184 -9.78 -17.62 -9.77
N LEU A 185 -9.85 -16.53 -9.01
CA LEU A 185 -10.94 -16.35 -8.06
C LEU A 185 -12.25 -16.30 -8.88
N PRO A 186 -13.33 -16.92 -8.38
CA PRO A 186 -14.64 -16.85 -9.00
C PRO A 186 -15.13 -15.40 -9.13
#